data_AF-A0A3N7HPI8-F1
#
_entry.id   AF-A0A3N7HPI8-F1
#
_cell.length_a   1.000
_cell.length_b   1.000
_cell.length_c   1.000
_cell.angle_alpha   90.00
_cell.angle_beta   90.00
_cell.angle_gamma   90.00
#
_symmetry.space_group_name_H-M   'P 1'
#
loop_
_entity.id
_entity.type
_entity.pdbx_description
1 polymer ?
#
loop_
_entity_poly.entity_id
_entity_poly.type
_entity_poly.pdbx_seq_one_letter_code
_entity_poly.pdbx_strand_id
1 'polypeptide(L)'
;MFESTIPFGEPELMRASAYKLYLQELEAEAAASGVSTRISSLSPSLRADLFRFEQHGAISEFLEVVAACVRHNKRVTIHLQRAEHVVPLTVFPEERLVHCPVPMVQLLEDTAGLRVLHVEPAMLEPPGYETTGPVGELRLHAPLAPLLWELAMNGPRAELLPEIAGPAVYRVTPGLQLGAITVTRTTMAAIYRLRRESATLREMSDWAGMNKERAIRLLNALYLQAGLMVSRSHPTAIGESWFGGLGR
;
A
#
# COMPACT_ATOMS: atom_id res chain seq x y z
N MET A 1 2.11 -8.66 -42.10
CA MET A 1 2.65 -9.23 -40.86
C MET A 1 3.55 -8.14 -40.28
N PHE A 2 3.06 -7.37 -39.33
CA PHE A 2 3.84 -6.28 -38.74
C PHE A 2 4.77 -6.89 -37.69
N GLU A 3 6.09 -6.77 -37.91
CA GLU A 3 7.09 -7.09 -36.90
C GLU A 3 6.89 -6.15 -35.71
N SER A 4 6.70 -6.74 -34.53
CA SER A 4 6.63 -6.02 -33.27
C SER A 4 7.94 -5.26 -33.05
N THR A 5 7.84 -3.93 -32.89
CA THR A 5 8.97 -3.06 -32.52
C THR A 5 9.26 -3.05 -31.02
N ILE A 6 8.63 -3.95 -30.26
CA ILE A 6 8.85 -4.06 -28.82
C ILE A 6 10.22 -4.74 -28.63
N PRO A 7 11.15 -4.13 -27.86
CA PRO A 7 12.39 -4.77 -27.49
C PRO A 7 12.10 -6.14 -26.86
N PHE A 8 12.81 -7.17 -27.31
CA PHE A 8 12.65 -8.53 -26.84
C PHE A 8 12.81 -8.57 -25.29
N GLY A 9 11.73 -8.82 -24.56
CA GLY A 9 11.74 -8.96 -23.10
C GLY A 9 10.93 -7.95 -22.28
N GLU A 10 10.28 -6.96 -22.91
CA GLU A 10 9.29 -6.12 -22.20
C GLU A 10 7.89 -6.74 -22.26
N PRO A 11 7.14 -6.78 -21.14
CA PRO A 11 5.77 -7.28 -21.14
C PRO A 11 4.88 -6.40 -22.04
N GLU A 12 4.03 -7.02 -22.85
CA GLU A 12 3.04 -6.29 -23.65
C GLU A 12 1.93 -5.75 -22.73
N LEU A 13 2.15 -4.55 -22.18
CA LEU A 13 1.21 -3.92 -21.26
C LEU A 13 0.10 -3.18 -22.03
N MET A 14 -1.13 -3.33 -21.56
CA MET A 14 -2.27 -2.62 -22.14
C MET A 14 -2.13 -1.10 -21.93
N ARG A 15 -2.55 -0.32 -22.93
CA ARG A 15 -2.68 1.14 -22.80
C ARG A 15 -3.74 1.49 -21.75
N ALA A 16 -3.44 2.45 -20.89
CA ALA A 16 -4.35 2.93 -19.85
C ALA A 16 -5.67 3.48 -20.40
N SER A 17 -5.64 4.11 -21.59
CA SER A 17 -6.85 4.58 -22.27
C SER A 17 -7.77 3.42 -22.66
N ALA A 18 -7.22 2.37 -23.28
CA ALA A 18 -7.98 1.19 -23.68
C ALA A 18 -8.55 0.45 -22.46
N TYR A 19 -7.75 0.31 -21.39
CA TYR A 19 -8.20 -0.33 -20.16
C TYR A 19 -9.33 0.46 -19.47
N LYS A 20 -9.25 1.80 -19.45
CA LYS A 20 -10.33 2.64 -18.89
C LYS A 20 -11.63 2.51 -19.67
N LEU A 21 -11.57 2.42 -21.00
CA LEU A 21 -12.75 2.17 -21.84
C LEU A 21 -13.36 0.80 -21.51
N TYR A 22 -12.54 -0.24 -21.43
CA TYR A 22 -12.97 -1.57 -21.00
C TYR A 22 -13.66 -1.56 -19.63
N LEU A 23 -13.09 -0.84 -18.66
CA LEU A 23 -13.70 -0.68 -17.34
C LEU A 23 -15.04 0.07 -17.39
N GLN A 24 -15.20 1.05 -18.28
CA GLN A 24 -16.45 1.79 -18.46
C GLN A 24 -17.55 0.90 -19.07
N GLU A 25 -17.18 0.08 -20.05
CA GLU A 25 -18.08 -0.91 -20.65
C GLU A 25 -18.57 -1.92 -19.60
N LEU A 26 -17.65 -2.47 -18.80
CA LEU A 26 -17.99 -3.35 -17.67
C LEU A 26 -18.93 -2.69 -16.66
N GLU A 27 -18.74 -1.40 -16.36
CA GLU A 27 -19.62 -0.66 -15.46
C GLU A 27 -21.01 -0.44 -16.06
N ALA A 28 -21.10 -0.17 -17.36
CA ALA A 28 -22.38 -0.02 -18.04
C ALA A 28 -23.16 -1.35 -18.04
N GLU A 29 -22.48 -2.48 -18.27
CA GLU A 29 -23.06 -3.82 -18.17
C GLU A 29 -23.48 -4.18 -16.73
N ALA A 30 -22.66 -3.83 -15.75
CA ALA A 30 -22.95 -4.00 -14.33
C ALA A 30 -24.15 -3.16 -13.88
N ALA A 31 -24.28 -1.92 -14.36
CA ALA A 31 -25.41 -1.05 -14.06
C ALA A 31 -26.72 -1.58 -14.69
N ALA A 32 -26.63 -2.17 -15.88
CA ALA A 32 -27.77 -2.82 -16.53
C ALA A 32 -28.21 -4.12 -15.82
N SER A 33 -27.28 -4.84 -15.18
CA SER A 33 -27.52 -6.10 -14.45
C SER A 33 -27.70 -5.95 -12.93
N GLY A 34 -27.44 -4.76 -12.37
CA GLY A 34 -27.54 -4.45 -10.94
C GLY A 34 -26.38 -4.93 -10.06
N VAL A 35 -25.27 -5.44 -10.64
CA VAL A 35 -24.13 -6.03 -9.91
C VAL A 35 -22.81 -5.36 -10.36
N SER A 36 -22.23 -4.49 -9.52
CA SER A 36 -20.94 -3.82 -9.79
C SER A 36 -19.77 -4.80 -9.85
N THR A 37 -19.30 -5.13 -11.06
CA THR A 37 -18.20 -6.09 -11.34
C THR A 37 -16.81 -5.60 -10.93
N ARG A 38 -16.63 -4.28 -10.74
CA ARG A 38 -15.32 -3.71 -10.35
C ARG A 38 -14.86 -4.10 -8.95
N ILE A 39 -15.76 -4.55 -8.08
CA ILE A 39 -15.49 -4.82 -6.66
C ILE A 39 -16.30 -6.02 -6.13
N SER A 40 -17.28 -6.55 -6.87
CA SER A 40 -18.18 -7.63 -6.39
C SER A 40 -17.48 -8.98 -6.15
N SER A 41 -16.32 -9.21 -6.76
CA SER A 41 -15.53 -10.43 -6.57
C SER A 41 -14.63 -10.38 -5.33
N LEU A 42 -14.46 -9.20 -4.70
CA LEU A 42 -13.71 -9.05 -3.45
C LEU A 42 -14.56 -9.47 -2.24
N SER A 43 -13.90 -9.91 -1.16
CA SER A 43 -14.61 -10.22 0.08
C SER A 43 -15.34 -8.99 0.62
N PRO A 44 -16.52 -9.13 1.25
CA PRO A 44 -17.28 -7.98 1.78
C PRO A 44 -16.47 -7.09 2.73
N SER A 45 -15.56 -7.67 3.52
CA SER A 45 -14.68 -6.96 4.46
C SER A 45 -13.66 -6.06 3.75
N LEU A 46 -12.98 -6.59 2.72
CA LEU A 46 -11.98 -5.84 1.95
C LEU A 46 -12.69 -4.74 1.14
N ARG A 47 -13.83 -5.07 0.52
CA ARG A 47 -14.68 -4.12 -0.19
C ARG A 47 -15.12 -2.96 0.68
N ALA A 48 -15.61 -3.24 1.89
CA ALA A 48 -16.02 -2.19 2.83
C ALA A 48 -14.85 -1.29 3.24
N ASP A 49 -13.64 -1.86 3.35
CA ASP A 49 -12.44 -1.10 3.68
C ASP A 49 -12.01 -0.18 2.52
N LEU A 50 -12.02 -0.70 1.29
CA LEU A 50 -11.72 0.09 0.08
C LEU A 50 -12.73 1.22 -0.13
N PHE A 51 -14.02 0.97 0.09
CA PHE A 51 -15.04 2.02 -0.02
C PHE A 51 -14.87 3.15 0.99
N ARG A 52 -14.32 2.89 2.18
CA ARG A 52 -14.04 3.95 3.16
C ARG A 52 -13.00 4.95 2.63
N PHE A 53 -12.06 4.49 1.81
CA PHE A 53 -11.07 5.35 1.18
C PHE A 53 -11.70 6.21 0.07
N GLU A 54 -12.57 5.63 -0.76
CA GLU A 54 -13.24 6.36 -1.85
C GLU A 54 -14.23 7.44 -1.37
N GLN A 55 -14.85 7.26 -0.20
CA GLN A 55 -15.80 8.24 0.37
C GLN A 55 -15.20 9.63 0.64
N HIS A 56 -13.87 9.77 0.63
CA HIS A 56 -13.16 11.04 0.77
C HIS A 56 -12.95 11.79 -0.57
N GLY A 57 -13.54 11.29 -1.66
CA GLY A 57 -13.52 11.95 -2.98
C GLY A 57 -12.23 11.72 -3.79
N ALA A 58 -11.33 10.86 -3.30
CA ALA A 58 -10.11 10.46 -3.98
C ALA A 58 -10.22 9.01 -4.48
N ILE A 59 -9.57 8.71 -5.61
CA ILE A 59 -9.31 7.33 -6.05
C ILE A 59 -8.46 6.66 -4.95
N SER A 60 -8.81 5.44 -4.54
CA SER A 60 -8.07 4.70 -3.52
C SER A 60 -6.55 4.76 -3.78
N GLU A 61 -5.79 5.30 -2.83
CA GLU A 61 -4.34 5.44 -3.01
C GLU A 61 -3.69 4.05 -3.01
N PHE A 62 -2.61 3.86 -3.78
CA PHE A 62 -1.97 2.56 -3.88
C PHE A 62 -1.54 2.00 -2.52
N LEU A 63 -1.01 2.85 -1.63
CA LEU A 63 -0.66 2.46 -0.27
C LEU A 63 -1.86 1.96 0.54
N GLU A 64 -3.02 2.61 0.42
CA GLU A 64 -4.25 2.23 1.14
C GLU A 64 -4.75 0.86 0.69
N VAL A 65 -4.77 0.63 -0.63
CA VAL A 65 -5.18 -0.66 -1.20
C VAL A 65 -4.28 -1.77 -0.70
N VAL A 66 -2.95 -1.62 -0.80
CA VAL A 66 -2.01 -2.66 -0.34
C VAL A 66 -2.10 -2.85 1.18
N ALA A 67 -2.25 -1.76 1.95
CA ALA A 67 -2.43 -1.84 3.40
C ALA A 67 -3.70 -2.63 3.78
N ALA A 68 -4.81 -2.41 3.07
CA ALA A 68 -6.03 -3.18 3.26
C ALA A 68 -5.82 -4.66 2.91
N CYS A 69 -5.13 -4.96 1.82
CA CYS A 69 -4.87 -6.34 1.42
C CYS A 69 -4.02 -7.10 2.46
N VAL A 70 -3.00 -6.45 3.01
CA VAL A 70 -2.18 -6.99 4.11
C VAL A 70 -3.02 -7.21 5.36
N ARG A 71 -3.85 -6.23 5.75
CA ARG A 71 -4.70 -6.28 6.95
C ARG A 71 -5.74 -7.39 6.89
N HIS A 72 -6.36 -7.58 5.73
CA HIS A 72 -7.39 -8.61 5.53
C HIS A 72 -6.80 -9.97 5.11
N ASN A 73 -5.48 -10.06 4.96
CA ASN A 73 -4.77 -11.22 4.42
C ASN A 73 -5.43 -11.74 3.13
N LYS A 74 -5.69 -10.83 2.17
CA LYS A 74 -6.33 -11.15 0.88
C LYS A 74 -5.34 -10.98 -0.27
N ARG A 75 -5.25 -12.02 -1.10
CA ARG A 75 -4.52 -11.99 -2.36
C ARG A 75 -5.33 -11.22 -3.40
N VAL A 76 -4.73 -10.20 -4.00
CA VAL A 76 -5.39 -9.34 -5.00
C VAL A 76 -4.46 -9.05 -6.15
N THR A 77 -5.03 -8.73 -7.31
CA THR A 77 -4.34 -8.04 -8.41
C THR A 77 -4.79 -6.59 -8.45
N ILE A 78 -3.83 -5.67 -8.38
CA ILE A 78 -4.02 -4.23 -8.43
C ILE A 78 -3.56 -3.75 -9.80
N HIS A 79 -4.47 -3.19 -10.58
CA HIS A 79 -4.19 -2.63 -11.89
C HIS A 79 -3.75 -1.17 -11.74
N LEU A 80 -2.44 -0.94 -11.87
CA LEU A 80 -1.82 0.37 -11.69
C LEU A 80 -1.64 1.06 -13.04
N GLN A 81 -2.11 2.30 -13.16
CA GLN A 81 -1.66 3.18 -14.23
C GLN A 81 -0.24 3.66 -13.92
N ARG A 82 0.69 3.40 -14.83
CA ARG A 82 2.03 3.99 -14.88
C ARG A 82 2.22 4.64 -16.24
N ALA A 83 2.28 5.96 -16.26
CA ALA A 83 2.25 6.75 -17.50
C ALA A 83 1.06 6.33 -18.39
N GLU A 84 1.36 5.83 -19.60
CA GLU A 84 0.36 5.43 -20.60
C GLU A 84 -0.04 3.95 -20.54
N HIS A 85 0.53 3.16 -19.62
CA HIS A 85 0.32 1.72 -19.56
C HIS A 85 -0.29 1.28 -18.22
N VAL A 86 -0.91 0.10 -18.23
CA VAL A 86 -1.43 -0.58 -17.04
C VAL A 86 -0.48 -1.68 -16.62
N VAL A 87 -0.04 -1.64 -15.37
CA VAL A 87 0.80 -2.65 -14.74
C VAL A 87 -0.05 -3.43 -13.73
N PRO A 88 -0.34 -4.72 -13.97
CA PRO A 88 -0.98 -5.57 -12.97
C PRO A 88 0.05 -5.98 -11.90
N LEU A 89 -0.17 -5.59 -10.66
CA LEU A 89 0.64 -5.99 -9.51
C LEU A 89 -0.17 -6.90 -8.61
N THR A 90 0.26 -8.15 -8.45
CA THR A 90 -0.40 -9.13 -7.58
C THR A 90 0.28 -9.14 -6.21
N VAL A 91 -0.52 -9.02 -5.14
CA VAL A 91 -0.05 -9.03 -3.75
C VAL A 91 -0.38 -10.36 -3.10
N PHE A 92 0.64 -10.99 -2.50
CA PHE A 92 0.54 -12.23 -1.72
C PHE A 92 0.91 -11.93 -0.26
N PRO A 93 -0.06 -11.46 0.56
CA PRO A 93 0.24 -10.91 1.88
C PRO A 93 0.77 -11.95 2.86
N GLU A 94 0.26 -13.19 2.80
CA GLU A 94 0.67 -14.29 3.67
C GLU A 94 2.10 -14.73 3.38
N GLU A 95 2.42 -14.91 2.08
CA GLU A 95 3.76 -15.30 1.61
C GLU A 95 4.76 -14.14 1.64
N ARG A 96 4.30 -12.93 1.93
CA ARG A 96 5.09 -11.68 1.90
C ARG A 96 5.76 -11.45 0.55
N LEU A 97 5.05 -11.76 -0.53
CA LEU A 97 5.51 -11.61 -1.89
C LEU A 97 4.61 -10.66 -2.68
N VAL A 98 5.18 -10.12 -3.75
CA VAL A 98 4.44 -9.48 -4.83
C VAL A 98 4.94 -10.02 -6.16
N HIS A 99 4.05 -10.11 -7.14
CA HIS A 99 4.38 -10.38 -8.53
C HIS A 99 4.12 -9.14 -9.36
N CYS A 100 5.08 -8.73 -10.18
CA CYS A 100 4.93 -7.61 -11.09
C CYS A 100 5.62 -7.91 -12.43
N PRO A 101 4.94 -7.71 -13.57
CA PRO A 101 5.55 -7.94 -14.88
C PRO A 101 6.68 -6.97 -15.21
N VAL A 102 6.78 -5.85 -14.47
CA VAL A 102 7.85 -4.85 -14.58
C VAL A 102 8.78 -4.99 -13.37
N PRO A 103 10.11 -4.85 -13.54
CA PRO A 103 11.03 -4.85 -12.40
C PRO A 103 10.63 -3.83 -11.32
N MET A 104 10.61 -4.27 -10.06
CA MET A 104 10.13 -3.45 -8.94
C MET A 104 10.85 -2.09 -8.81
N VAL A 105 12.15 -2.06 -9.11
CA VAL A 105 12.93 -0.81 -9.12
C VAL A 105 12.35 0.19 -10.12
N GLN A 106 11.99 -0.25 -11.33
CA GLN A 106 11.40 0.62 -12.36
C GLN A 106 9.97 1.04 -12.01
N LEU A 107 9.20 0.16 -11.36
CA LEU A 107 7.86 0.50 -10.89
C LEU A 107 7.91 1.62 -9.83
N LEU A 108 8.92 1.59 -8.96
CA LEU A 108 9.07 2.50 -7.82
C LEU A 108 9.85 3.80 -8.13
N GLU A 109 10.39 3.97 -9.33
CA GLU A 109 11.04 5.22 -9.76
C GLU A 109 10.10 6.44 -9.68
N ASP A 110 8.79 6.24 -9.88
CA ASP A 110 7.76 7.29 -9.79
C ASP A 110 6.54 6.78 -9.04
N THR A 111 6.69 6.60 -7.72
CA THR A 111 5.59 6.20 -6.81
C THR A 111 4.44 7.20 -6.79
N ALA A 112 4.70 8.48 -7.05
CA ALA A 112 3.68 9.54 -7.07
C ALA A 112 2.81 9.49 -8.34
N GLY A 113 3.36 9.01 -9.45
CA GLY A 113 2.65 8.81 -10.72
C GLY A 113 1.78 7.56 -10.78
N LEU A 114 1.90 6.63 -9.81
CA LEU A 114 1.10 5.41 -9.76
C LEU A 114 -0.33 5.70 -9.33
N ARG A 115 -1.30 5.31 -10.16
CA ARG A 115 -2.73 5.41 -9.83
C ARG A 115 -3.39 4.04 -9.89
N VAL A 116 -4.20 3.71 -8.89
CA VAL A 116 -5.01 2.49 -8.93
C VAL A 116 -6.17 2.71 -9.89
N LEU A 117 -6.31 1.83 -10.88
CA LEU A 117 -7.45 1.82 -11.81
C LEU A 117 -8.52 0.83 -11.39
N HIS A 118 -8.11 -0.35 -10.93
CA HIS A 118 -9.00 -1.45 -10.60
C HIS A 118 -8.32 -2.45 -9.66
N VAL A 119 -9.11 -3.15 -8.83
CA VAL A 119 -8.63 -4.17 -7.89
C VAL A 119 -9.54 -5.39 -8.01
N GLU A 120 -8.95 -6.57 -8.17
CA GLU A 120 -9.67 -7.84 -8.29
C GLU A 120 -8.97 -8.94 -7.46
N PRO A 121 -9.65 -10.07 -7.18
CA PRO A 121 -8.99 -11.24 -6.60
C PRO A 121 -7.81 -11.70 -7.45
N ALA A 122 -6.74 -12.15 -6.78
CA ALA A 122 -5.60 -12.69 -7.50
C ALA A 122 -6.00 -13.97 -8.26
N MET A 123 -5.76 -13.99 -9.57
CA MET A 123 -5.82 -15.22 -10.37
C MET A 123 -4.54 -16.05 -10.29
N LEU A 124 -3.41 -15.38 -10.03
CA LEU A 124 -2.12 -16.03 -9.82
C LEU A 124 -2.04 -16.63 -8.42
N GLU A 125 -1.35 -17.75 -8.31
CA GLU A 125 -0.93 -18.33 -7.04
C GLU A 125 0.52 -17.95 -6.73
N PRO A 126 0.89 -17.82 -5.44
CA PRO A 126 2.27 -17.57 -5.05
C PRO A 126 3.14 -18.81 -5.34
N PRO A 127 4.45 -18.64 -5.59
CA PRO A 127 5.35 -19.76 -5.81
C PRO A 127 5.44 -20.64 -4.55
N GLY A 128 5.29 -21.96 -4.70
CA GLY A 128 5.29 -22.90 -3.59
C GLY A 128 5.01 -24.34 -4.03
N TYR A 129 4.96 -25.26 -3.06
CA TYR A 129 4.88 -26.71 -3.33
C TYR A 129 3.47 -27.24 -3.67
N GLU A 130 2.42 -26.45 -3.40
CA GLU A 130 1.01 -26.88 -3.51
C GLU A 130 0.17 -25.95 -4.40
N THR A 131 0.73 -25.49 -5.52
CA THR A 131 -0.02 -24.63 -6.45
C THR A 131 -0.79 -25.45 -7.48
N THR A 132 -2.09 -25.23 -7.57
CA THR A 132 -2.97 -25.82 -8.61
C THR A 132 -3.33 -24.83 -9.70
N GLY A 133 -3.13 -23.53 -9.45
CA GLY A 133 -3.36 -22.43 -10.37
C GLY A 133 -2.10 -21.94 -11.08
N PRO A 134 -2.22 -20.92 -11.94
CA PRO A 134 -1.09 -20.34 -12.64
C PRO A 134 -0.16 -19.60 -11.67
N VAL A 135 1.13 -19.87 -11.78
CA VAL A 135 2.18 -19.16 -11.04
C VAL A 135 2.93 -18.26 -12.02
N GLY A 136 3.12 -16.99 -11.66
CA GLY A 136 3.90 -16.05 -12.47
C GLY A 136 5.39 -16.44 -12.55
N GLU A 137 6.16 -15.79 -13.42
CA GLU A 137 7.59 -16.08 -13.51
C GLU A 137 8.30 -15.79 -12.18
N LEU A 138 9.13 -16.73 -11.70
CA LEU A 138 9.75 -16.62 -10.38
C LEU A 138 10.63 -15.36 -10.23
N ARG A 139 11.31 -14.95 -11.31
CA ARG A 139 12.16 -13.73 -11.35
C ARG A 139 11.36 -12.43 -11.22
N LEU A 140 10.05 -12.47 -11.48
CA LEU A 140 9.12 -11.34 -11.40
C LEU A 140 8.46 -11.23 -10.03
N HIS A 141 8.81 -12.15 -9.11
CA HIS A 141 8.43 -12.05 -7.72
C HIS A 141 9.46 -11.25 -6.94
N ALA A 142 8.98 -10.38 -6.05
CA ALA A 142 9.81 -9.60 -5.14
C ALA A 142 9.25 -9.67 -3.71
N PRO A 143 10.07 -9.44 -2.68
CA PRO A 143 9.58 -9.29 -1.32
C PRO A 143 8.59 -8.14 -1.20
N LEU A 144 7.52 -8.33 -0.42
CA LEU A 144 6.50 -7.30 -0.18
C LEU A 144 7.00 -6.17 0.74
N ALA A 145 7.90 -6.48 1.67
CA ALA A 145 8.36 -5.51 2.68
C ALA A 145 9.02 -4.24 2.08
N PRO A 146 9.95 -4.32 1.11
CA PRO A 146 10.50 -3.14 0.43
C PRO A 146 9.43 -2.31 -0.28
N LEU A 147 8.47 -2.94 -0.97
CA LEU A 147 7.38 -2.22 -1.62
C LEU A 147 6.57 -1.40 -0.61
N LEU A 148 6.12 -2.03 0.49
CA LEU A 148 5.37 -1.35 1.54
C LEU A 148 6.13 -0.17 2.13
N TRP A 149 7.43 -0.34 2.34
CA TRP A 149 8.29 0.70 2.87
C TRP A 149 8.43 1.88 1.91
N GLU A 150 8.73 1.61 0.64
CA GLU A 150 8.87 2.65 -0.38
C GLU A 150 7.55 3.42 -0.59
N LEU A 151 6.40 2.72 -0.63
CA LEU A 151 5.11 3.40 -0.74
C LEU A 151 4.79 4.26 0.48
N ALA A 152 5.14 3.84 1.69
CA ALA A 152 4.92 4.64 2.89
C ALA A 152 5.86 5.85 2.98
N MET A 153 7.13 5.67 2.60
CA MET A 153 8.15 6.70 2.71
C MET A 153 8.14 7.71 1.56
N ASN A 154 7.83 7.25 0.34
CA ASN A 154 7.94 8.04 -0.89
C ASN A 154 6.64 8.12 -1.70
N GLY A 155 5.56 7.48 -1.24
CA GLY A 155 4.25 7.55 -1.91
C GLY A 155 3.52 8.88 -1.72
N PRO A 156 2.37 9.05 -2.40
CA PRO A 156 1.61 10.31 -2.38
C PRO A 156 0.94 10.60 -1.03
N ARG A 157 0.72 9.57 -0.20
CA ARG A 157 0.01 9.71 1.07
C ARG A 157 0.76 10.58 2.08
N ALA A 158 0.16 11.70 2.48
CA ALA A 158 0.68 12.60 3.51
C ALA A 158 0.02 12.42 4.89
N GLU A 159 -0.94 11.50 5.02
CA GLU A 159 -1.71 11.25 6.23
C GLU A 159 -1.42 9.89 6.86
N LEU A 160 -1.73 9.74 8.16
CA LEU A 160 -1.67 8.44 8.81
C LEU A 160 -2.69 7.49 8.16
N LEU A 161 -2.35 6.21 8.11
CA LEU A 161 -3.34 5.17 7.81
C LEU A 161 -4.45 5.22 8.88
N PRO A 162 -5.73 5.03 8.51
CA PRO A 162 -6.84 5.26 9.43
C PRO A 162 -6.75 4.46 10.73
N GLU A 163 -6.13 3.29 10.70
CA GLU A 163 -6.02 2.39 11.86
C GLU A 163 -5.11 2.96 12.94
N ILE A 164 -4.12 3.75 12.54
CA ILE A 164 -3.14 4.36 13.43
C ILE A 164 -3.34 5.87 13.58
N ALA A 165 -4.34 6.43 12.90
CA ALA A 165 -4.73 7.83 13.00
C ALA A 165 -5.40 8.15 14.34
N GLY A 166 -5.45 9.45 14.66
CA GLY A 166 -6.00 9.98 15.90
C GLY A 166 -4.99 9.99 17.07
N PRO A 167 -5.40 10.50 18.24
CA PRO A 167 -4.51 10.63 19.40
C PRO A 167 -3.99 9.27 19.87
N ALA A 168 -2.68 9.10 19.85
CA ALA A 168 -2.00 7.89 20.25
C ALA A 168 -0.52 8.16 20.59
N VAL A 169 0.06 7.26 21.38
CA VAL A 169 1.50 7.15 21.56
C VAL A 169 1.99 5.92 20.82
N TYR A 170 3.14 6.06 20.16
CA TYR A 170 3.72 5.07 19.28
C TYR A 170 5.03 4.53 19.86
N ARG A 171 5.28 3.23 19.68
CA ARG A 171 6.54 2.57 20.06
C ARG A 171 6.90 1.51 19.03
N VAL A 172 8.20 1.26 18.81
CA VAL A 172 8.66 0.17 17.95
C VAL A 172 8.69 -1.16 18.70
N THR A 173 8.23 -2.23 18.04
CA THR A 173 8.31 -3.60 18.59
C THR A 173 9.76 -4.13 18.58
N PRO A 174 10.17 -4.91 19.60
CA PRO A 174 11.53 -5.48 19.64
C PRO A 174 11.86 -6.37 18.44
N GLY A 175 10.85 -7.01 17.85
CA GLY A 175 10.98 -7.94 16.72
C GLY A 175 11.02 -7.29 15.33
N LEU A 176 11.05 -5.96 15.22
CA LEU A 176 11.09 -5.28 13.92
C LEU A 176 12.35 -5.66 13.13
N GLN A 177 12.14 -6.29 11.97
CA GLN A 177 13.19 -6.63 11.01
C GLN A 177 13.26 -5.58 9.91
N LEU A 178 14.44 -5.01 9.69
CA LEU A 178 14.70 -4.00 8.64
C LEU A 178 15.67 -4.49 7.57
N GLY A 179 16.11 -5.75 7.62
CA GLY A 179 17.24 -6.25 6.82
C GLY A 179 17.05 -6.19 5.31
N ALA A 180 15.81 -6.17 4.82
CA ALA A 180 15.49 -6.06 3.39
C ALA A 180 15.22 -4.61 2.94
N ILE A 181 15.29 -3.64 3.84
CA ILE A 181 14.79 -2.28 3.63
C ILE A 181 15.94 -1.26 3.74
N THR A 182 15.97 -0.30 2.82
CA THR A 182 16.90 0.82 2.89
C THR A 182 16.34 1.90 3.81
N VAL A 183 17.09 2.24 4.88
CA VAL A 183 16.66 3.23 5.87
C VAL A 183 17.71 4.33 5.98
N THR A 184 17.27 5.59 5.89
CA THR A 184 18.15 6.75 6.07
C THR A 184 18.67 6.83 7.51
N ARG A 185 19.81 7.50 7.73
CA ARG A 185 20.37 7.67 9.09
C ARG A 185 19.40 8.37 10.05
N THR A 186 18.69 9.39 9.57
CA THR A 186 17.70 10.14 10.37
C THR A 186 16.52 9.24 10.76
N THR A 187 16.00 8.48 9.80
CA THR A 187 14.91 7.53 10.06
C THR A 187 15.35 6.43 11.03
N MET A 188 16.57 5.90 10.88
CA MET A 188 17.14 4.93 11.82
C MET A 188 17.25 5.49 13.24
N ALA A 189 17.70 6.73 13.40
CA ALA A 189 17.78 7.38 14.72
C ALA A 189 16.40 7.49 15.39
N ALA A 190 15.37 7.87 14.63
CA ALA A 190 13.99 7.91 15.10
C ALA A 190 13.48 6.51 15.52
N ILE A 191 13.78 5.46 14.74
CA ILE A 191 13.42 4.07 15.09
C ILE A 191 14.12 3.64 16.39
N TYR A 192 15.42 3.92 16.55
CA TYR A 192 16.15 3.59 17.78
C TYR A 192 15.58 4.29 19.00
N ARG A 193 15.16 5.55 18.84
CA ARG A 193 14.48 6.29 19.90
C ARG A 193 13.14 5.63 20.25
N LEU A 194 12.31 5.32 19.26
CA LEU A 194 11.02 4.63 19.44
C LEU A 194 11.14 3.21 20.01
N ARG A 195 12.30 2.56 19.92
CA ARG A 195 12.53 1.27 20.61
C ARG A 195 12.66 1.47 22.12
N ARG A 196 13.24 2.60 22.54
CA ARG A 196 13.53 2.91 23.95
C ARG A 196 12.33 3.52 24.65
N GLU A 197 11.69 4.49 24.02
CA GLU A 197 10.57 5.25 24.57
C GLU A 197 9.40 5.36 23.59
N SER A 198 8.21 5.55 24.14
CA SER A 198 7.01 5.79 23.37
C SER A 198 6.83 7.29 23.14
N ALA A 199 6.41 7.72 21.95
CA ALA A 199 6.24 9.14 21.61
C ALA A 199 4.94 9.43 20.84
N THR A 200 4.39 10.63 20.95
CA THR A 200 3.28 11.09 20.11
C THR A 200 3.76 11.57 18.74
N LEU A 201 2.84 11.72 17.78
CA LEU A 201 3.18 12.30 16.48
C LEU A 201 3.75 13.71 16.62
N ARG A 202 3.22 14.51 17.56
CA ARG A 202 3.73 15.87 17.82
C ARG A 202 5.19 15.82 18.27
N GLU A 203 5.49 15.03 19.30
CA GLU A 203 6.84 14.88 19.82
C GLU A 203 7.82 14.41 18.74
N MET A 204 7.41 13.42 17.93
CA MET A 204 8.21 12.91 16.81
C MET A 204 8.50 13.97 15.75
N SER A 205 7.56 14.89 15.53
CA SER A 205 7.71 15.97 14.55
C SER A 205 8.78 16.98 14.94
N ASP A 206 9.05 17.11 16.24
CA ASP A 206 10.03 18.05 16.81
C ASP A 206 11.46 17.45 16.91
N TRP A 207 11.64 16.18 16.53
CA TRP A 207 12.95 15.54 16.57
C TRP A 207 13.90 16.07 15.49
N ALA A 208 15.21 16.04 15.78
CA ALA A 208 16.23 16.49 14.84
C ALA A 208 16.14 15.74 13.50
N GLY A 209 15.95 16.49 12.40
CA GLY A 209 15.81 15.95 11.05
C GLY A 209 14.44 15.33 10.73
N MET A 210 13.50 15.36 11.68
CA MET A 210 12.10 15.00 11.47
C MET A 210 11.26 16.26 11.18
N ASN A 211 10.07 16.01 10.67
CA ASN A 211 8.97 16.95 10.60
C ASN A 211 7.67 16.13 10.63
N LYS A 212 6.52 16.80 10.64
CA LYS A 212 5.22 16.13 10.68
C LYS A 212 5.06 15.09 9.57
N GLU A 213 5.39 15.44 8.34
CA GLU A 213 5.25 14.55 7.19
C GLU A 213 6.16 13.31 7.30
N ARG A 214 7.44 13.50 7.62
CA ARG A 214 8.41 12.40 7.83
C ARG A 214 7.99 11.49 8.98
N ALA A 215 7.44 12.06 10.06
CA ALA A 215 6.94 11.30 11.18
C ALA A 215 5.72 10.44 10.80
N ILE A 216 4.76 11.01 10.06
CA ILE A 216 3.60 10.27 9.52
C ILE A 216 4.05 9.12 8.62
N ARG A 217 4.94 9.40 7.66
CA ARG A 217 5.47 8.41 6.71
C ARG A 217 6.18 7.27 7.44
N LEU A 218 7.01 7.60 8.43
CA LEU A 218 7.68 6.61 9.28
C LEU A 218 6.67 5.75 10.06
N LEU A 219 5.65 6.35 10.66
CA LEU A 219 4.64 5.59 11.40
C LEU A 219 3.84 4.64 10.49
N ASN A 220 3.43 5.10 9.30
CA ASN A 220 2.80 4.24 8.30
C ASN A 220 3.72 3.08 7.90
N ALA A 221 5.00 3.36 7.62
CA ALA A 221 5.97 2.36 7.24
C ALA A 221 6.16 1.31 8.35
N LEU A 222 6.32 1.74 9.60
CA LEU A 222 6.47 0.84 10.75
C LEU A 222 5.22 0.00 11.00
N TYR A 223 4.02 0.57 10.86
CA TYR A 223 2.77 -0.16 10.99
C TYR A 223 2.67 -1.29 9.96
N LEU A 224 3.00 -1.01 8.70
CA LEU A 224 2.94 -1.99 7.61
C LEU A 224 3.98 -3.13 7.75
N GLN A 225 5.07 -2.91 8.50
CA GLN A 225 6.04 -3.94 8.84
C GLN A 225 5.67 -4.74 10.11
N ALA A 226 4.45 -4.57 10.64
CA ALA A 226 4.05 -5.09 11.97
C ALA A 226 5.03 -4.66 13.10
N GLY A 227 5.69 -3.52 12.91
CA GLY A 227 6.76 -2.99 13.73
C GLY A 227 6.30 -1.96 14.76
N LEU A 228 5.01 -1.62 14.78
CA LEU A 228 4.48 -0.49 15.53
C LEU A 228 3.48 -0.95 16.61
N MET A 229 3.73 -0.57 17.85
CA MET A 229 2.75 -0.58 18.92
C MET A 229 2.05 0.78 18.98
N VAL A 230 0.72 0.76 19.08
CA VAL A 230 -0.12 1.96 19.17
C VAL A 230 -0.89 1.91 20.48
N SER A 231 -0.68 2.90 21.35
CA SER A 231 -1.39 3.01 22.63
C SER A 231 -2.27 4.26 22.66
N ARG A 232 -3.58 4.06 22.77
CA ARG A 232 -4.60 5.13 22.85
C ARG A 232 -5.01 5.47 24.28
N SER A 233 -4.82 4.53 25.21
CA SER A 233 -5.13 4.69 26.64
C SER A 233 -3.99 5.31 27.44
N HIS A 234 -2.84 5.58 26.82
CA HIS A 234 -1.72 6.24 27.48
C HIS A 234 -2.12 7.65 27.94
N PRO A 235 -1.74 8.11 29.16
CA PRO A 235 -2.11 9.44 29.66
C PRO A 235 -1.79 10.58 28.68
N THR A 236 -0.64 10.52 28.00
CA THR A 236 -0.26 11.49 26.96
C THR A 236 -1.19 11.50 25.75
N ALA A 237 -1.66 10.32 25.28
CA ALA A 237 -2.62 10.22 24.18
C ALA A 237 -4.00 10.79 24.57
N ILE A 238 -4.43 10.54 25.80
CA ILE A 238 -5.67 11.10 26.35
C ILE A 238 -5.54 12.62 26.42
N GLY A 239 -4.41 13.15 26.90
CA GLY A 239 -4.14 14.60 26.91
C GLY A 239 -4.28 15.24 25.52
N GLU A 240 -3.68 14.67 24.47
CA GLU A 240 -3.81 15.18 23.10
C GLU A 240 -5.26 15.20 22.60
N SER A 241 -6.06 14.21 22.96
CA SER A 241 -7.49 14.14 22.61
C SER A 241 -8.29 15.30 23.23
N TRP A 242 -8.05 15.60 24.51
CA TRP A 242 -8.76 16.64 25.25
C TRP A 242 -8.38 18.05 24.76
N PHE A 243 -7.10 18.30 24.49
CA PHE A 243 -6.66 19.59 23.95
C PHE A 243 -7.04 19.77 22.48
N GLY A 244 -7.17 18.69 21.69
CA GLY A 244 -7.66 18.75 20.31
C GLY A 244 -9.13 19.14 20.18
N GLY A 245 -9.96 18.83 21.20
CA GLY A 245 -11.39 19.17 21.22
C GLY A 245 -11.71 20.62 21.62
N LEU A 246 -10.78 21.32 22.26
CA LEU A 246 -10.94 22.72 22.72
C LEU A 246 -10.47 23.76 21.69
N GLY A 247 -9.98 23.31 20.53
CA GLY A 247 -9.37 24.17 19.49
C GLY A 247 -10.11 24.22 18.15
N ARG A 248 -11.41 23.94 18.13
CA ARG A 248 -12.29 24.21 16.97
C ARG A 248 -13.25 25.34 17.27
#